data_AF-A0AAI9HXE5-F1
#
_entry.id   AF-A0AAI9HXE5-F1
#
_cell.length_a   1.000
_cell.length_b   1.000
_cell.length_c   1.000
_cell.angle_alpha   90.00
_cell.angle_beta   90.00
_cell.angle_gamma   90.00
#
_symmetry.space_group_name_H-M   'P 1'
#
loop_
_entity.id
_entity.type
_entity.pdbx_description
1 polymer ?
#
loop_
_entity_poly.entity_id
_entity_poly.type
_entity_poly.pdbx_seq_one_letter_code
_entity_poly.pdbx_strand_id
1 'polypeptide(L)'
;AFSIWKEQLRNIPHSPDDVNNMFPHTSLLFNANCDNYIIDNTNYIDNINVEKKGGYNIFYNFCILYLNMLDNLVKNNEITKNTFLYIKYNMFFKFIIPWYYKTIYTNQGFTFDPSNADENINKKYGPLSIPLIMVTLFYKKET
;
A
#
# COMPACT_ATOMS: atom_id res chain seq x y z
N ALA A 1 -12.73 5.10 0.21
CA ALA A 1 -13.02 5.32 -1.22
C ALA A 1 -12.35 6.62 -1.66
N PHE A 2 -12.07 6.80 -2.95
CA PHE A 2 -11.58 8.06 -3.51
C PHE A 2 -12.68 8.68 -4.37
N SER A 3 -12.81 10.00 -4.33
CA SER A 3 -13.72 10.78 -5.15
C SER A 3 -12.98 11.98 -5.72
N ILE A 4 -13.30 12.35 -6.96
CA ILE A 4 -12.73 13.50 -7.65
C ILE A 4 -13.85 14.34 -8.25
N TRP A 5 -13.68 15.67 -8.25
CA TRP A 5 -14.62 16.55 -8.92
C TRP A 5 -14.60 16.31 -10.42
N LYS A 6 -15.78 16.32 -11.06
CA LYS A 6 -15.92 16.10 -12.51
C LYS A 6 -15.01 17.00 -13.33
N GLU A 7 -14.91 18.28 -12.97
CA GLU A 7 -14.07 19.24 -13.67
C GLU A 7 -12.58 18.94 -13.52
N GLN A 8 -12.14 18.41 -12.36
CA GLN A 8 -10.75 17.98 -12.19
C GLN A 8 -10.46 16.71 -13.00
N LEU A 9 -11.38 15.75 -13.02
CA LEU A 9 -11.22 14.53 -13.81
C LEU A 9 -11.02 14.84 -15.30
N ARG A 10 -11.72 15.85 -15.84
CA ARG A 10 -11.56 16.29 -17.23
C ARG A 10 -10.18 16.87 -17.55
N ASN A 11 -9.46 17.36 -16.55
CA ASN A 11 -8.22 18.11 -16.73
C ASN A 11 -6.95 17.31 -16.38
N ILE A 12 -7.09 16.08 -15.90
CA ILE A 12 -5.95 15.26 -15.44
C ILE A 12 -5.70 14.10 -16.41
N PRO A 13 -4.47 13.60 -16.55
CA PRO A 13 -4.21 12.36 -17.29
C PRO A 13 -4.92 11.17 -16.63
N HIS A 14 -5.79 10.50 -17.40
CA HIS A 14 -6.65 9.43 -16.89
C HIS A 14 -6.94 8.32 -17.92
N SER A 15 -6.17 8.26 -19.00
CA SER A 15 -6.21 7.13 -19.93
C SER A 15 -5.68 5.87 -19.24
N PRO A 16 -5.99 4.65 -19.73
CA PRO A 16 -5.46 3.41 -19.15
C PRO A 16 -3.93 3.38 -19.02
N ASP A 17 -3.22 4.01 -19.96
CA ASP A 17 -1.75 4.10 -19.95
C ASP A 17 -1.21 5.14 -18.94
N ASP A 18 -2.06 6.05 -18.47
CA ASP A 18 -1.71 7.11 -17.50
C ASP A 18 -1.86 6.64 -16.05
N VAL A 19 -2.40 5.43 -15.83
CA VAL A 19 -2.71 4.89 -14.50
C VAL A 19 -1.97 3.59 -14.22
N ASN A 20 -1.67 3.36 -12.94
CA ASN A 20 -1.06 2.12 -12.53
C ASN A 20 -2.11 1.01 -12.52
N ASN A 21 -1.86 -0.08 -13.25
CA ASN A 21 -2.77 -1.23 -13.32
C ASN A 21 -3.18 -1.81 -11.96
N MET A 22 -2.27 -1.78 -10.98
CA MET A 22 -2.53 -2.32 -9.64
C MET A 22 -3.18 -1.29 -8.70
N PHE A 23 -2.87 -0.01 -8.89
CA PHE A 23 -3.33 1.08 -8.05
C PHE A 23 -4.01 2.19 -8.86
N PRO A 24 -5.03 1.89 -9.68
CA PRO A 24 -5.56 2.85 -10.66
C PRO A 24 -6.14 4.08 -9.98
N HIS A 25 -6.89 3.88 -8.89
CA HIS A 25 -7.48 4.98 -8.13
C HIS A 25 -6.42 5.85 -7.44
N THR A 26 -5.35 5.23 -6.93
CA THR A 26 -4.25 5.94 -6.26
C THR A 26 -3.42 6.73 -7.27
N SER A 27 -3.06 6.13 -8.41
CA SER A 27 -2.36 6.86 -9.47
C SER A 27 -3.19 8.00 -10.01
N LEU A 28 -4.50 7.80 -10.17
CA LEU A 28 -5.40 8.86 -10.60
C LEU A 28 -5.48 10.00 -9.57
N LEU A 29 -5.53 9.68 -8.28
CA LEU A 29 -5.44 10.67 -7.20
C LEU A 29 -4.12 11.45 -7.27
N PHE A 30 -2.99 10.77 -7.53
CA PHE A 30 -1.69 11.43 -7.65
C PHE A 30 -1.62 12.33 -8.88
N ASN A 31 -2.24 11.94 -9.99
CA ASN A 31 -2.37 12.77 -11.20
C ASN A 31 -3.26 14.00 -10.98
N ALA A 32 -4.12 14.01 -9.96
CA ALA A 32 -5.12 15.05 -9.78
C ALA A 32 -4.56 16.42 -9.42
N ASN A 33 -3.29 16.50 -8.99
CA ASN A 33 -2.54 17.72 -8.61
C ASN A 33 -3.45 18.84 -8.04
N CYS A 34 -4.11 18.55 -6.93
CA CYS A 34 -5.07 19.44 -6.28
C CYS A 34 -4.41 20.17 -5.10
N ASP A 35 -4.55 21.49 -5.05
CA ASP A 35 -4.02 22.29 -3.93
C ASP A 35 -4.77 22.05 -2.61
N ASN A 36 -6.02 21.57 -2.70
CA ASN A 36 -6.89 21.37 -1.54
C ASN A 36 -7.53 19.98 -1.57
N TYR A 37 -7.54 19.32 -0.40
CA TYR A 37 -8.16 18.03 -0.19
C TYR A 37 -8.90 17.99 1.14
N ILE A 38 -9.97 17.20 1.19
CA ILE A 38 -10.71 16.91 2.43
C ILE A 38 -10.47 15.43 2.75
N ILE A 39 -9.96 15.16 3.95
CA ILE A 39 -9.82 13.80 4.46
C ILE A 39 -10.98 13.54 5.41
N ASP A 40 -11.85 12.62 5.03
CA ASP A 40 -12.92 12.12 5.88
C ASP A 40 -12.58 10.71 6.35
N ASN A 41 -12.34 10.57 7.67
CA ASN A 41 -12.00 9.31 8.32
C ASN A 41 -13.23 8.62 8.94
N THR A 42 -14.44 9.09 8.64
CA THR A 42 -15.67 8.49 9.14
C THR A 42 -15.84 7.10 8.52
N ASN A 43 -16.08 6.10 9.37
CA ASN A 43 -16.36 4.75 8.89
C ASN A 43 -17.84 4.64 8.48
N TYR A 44 -18.10 4.74 7.18
CA TYR A 44 -19.46 4.64 6.64
C TYR A 44 -19.91 3.21 6.37
N ILE A 45 -18.98 2.28 6.09
CA ILE A 45 -19.28 0.92 5.63
C ILE A 45 -18.22 -0.04 6.17
N ASP A 46 -18.66 -1.06 6.91
CA ASP A 46 -17.83 -2.19 7.25
C ASP A 46 -17.72 -3.16 6.08
N ASN A 47 -16.48 -3.50 5.70
CA ASN A 47 -16.25 -4.45 4.62
C ASN A 47 -16.59 -5.86 5.09
N ILE A 48 -17.43 -6.56 4.33
CA ILE A 48 -17.58 -8.01 4.45
C ILE A 48 -16.30 -8.72 4.01
N ASN A 49 -15.99 -9.85 4.64
CA ASN A 49 -14.83 -10.63 4.27
C ASN A 49 -15.08 -11.30 2.91
N VAL A 50 -14.23 -11.02 1.92
CA VAL A 50 -14.38 -11.55 0.56
C VAL A 50 -13.55 -12.82 0.46
N GLU A 51 -14.21 -13.94 0.16
CA GLU A 51 -13.52 -15.20 -0.10
C GLU A 51 -12.54 -15.06 -1.28
N LYS A 52 -11.38 -15.72 -1.19
CA LYS A 52 -10.36 -15.77 -2.25
C LYS A 52 -9.79 -14.41 -2.68
N LYS A 53 -9.76 -13.43 -1.78
CA LYS A 53 -9.04 -12.17 -2.02
C LYS A 53 -7.56 -12.45 -2.36
N GLY A 54 -7.09 -11.98 -3.50
CA GLY A 54 -5.73 -12.21 -3.98
C GLY A 54 -5.57 -12.10 -5.49
N GLY A 55 -4.68 -12.92 -6.07
CA GLY A 55 -4.38 -12.94 -7.51
C GLY A 55 -3.18 -12.10 -7.96
N TYR A 56 -2.45 -11.50 -7.00
CA TYR A 56 -1.25 -10.71 -7.29
C TYR A 56 -0.22 -10.84 -6.17
N ASN A 57 1.01 -10.42 -6.45
CA ASN A 57 2.09 -10.43 -5.47
C ASN A 57 1.94 -9.27 -4.48
N ILE A 58 1.46 -9.58 -3.28
CA ILE A 58 1.10 -8.56 -2.29
C ILE A 58 2.33 -7.77 -1.82
N PHE A 59 3.48 -8.42 -1.63
CA PHE A 59 4.68 -7.75 -1.14
C PHE A 59 5.35 -6.93 -2.22
N TYR A 60 5.40 -7.40 -3.46
CA TYR A 60 5.89 -6.59 -4.58
C TYR A 60 5.03 -5.34 -4.76
N ASN A 61 3.70 -5.48 -4.77
CA ASN A 61 2.81 -4.36 -5.04
C ASN A 61 2.88 -3.30 -3.94
N PHE A 62 2.86 -3.68 -2.66
CA PHE A 62 2.88 -2.72 -1.58
C PHE A 62 4.29 -2.25 -1.19
N CYS A 63 5.30 -3.13 -1.12
CA CYS A 63 6.67 -2.72 -0.76
C CYS A 63 7.41 -2.03 -1.89
N ILE A 64 7.18 -2.44 -3.15
CA ILE A 64 7.92 -1.93 -4.31
C ILE A 64 7.09 -0.91 -5.07
N LEU A 65 6.00 -1.33 -5.73
CA LEU A 65 5.25 -0.45 -6.64
C LEU A 65 4.69 0.78 -5.91
N TYR A 66 3.90 0.57 -4.85
CA TYR A 66 3.25 1.66 -4.13
C TYR A 66 4.26 2.65 -3.51
N LEU A 67 5.31 2.14 -2.86
CA LEU A 67 6.32 3.02 -2.28
C LEU A 67 7.24 3.68 -3.31
N ASN A 68 7.36 3.14 -4.53
CA ASN A 68 8.03 3.83 -5.63
C ASN A 68 7.16 4.94 -6.21
N MET A 69 5.84 4.75 -6.30
CA MET A 69 4.91 5.82 -6.66
C MET A 69 5.04 7.00 -5.68
N LEU A 70 5.06 6.73 -4.36
CA LEU A 70 5.27 7.79 -3.36
C LEU A 70 6.67 8.42 -3.43
N ASP A 71 7.71 7.64 -3.71
CA ASP A 71 9.08 8.16 -3.87
C ASP A 71 9.17 9.14 -5.05
N ASN A 72 8.42 8.89 -6.14
CA ASN A 72 8.31 9.83 -7.25
C ASN A 72 7.63 11.14 -6.84
N LEU A 73 6.57 11.09 -6.02
CA LEU A 73 5.97 12.31 -5.46
C LEU A 73 6.96 13.12 -4.61
N VAL A 74 7.83 12.45 -3.86
CA VAL A 74 8.91 13.12 -3.11
C VAL A 74 9.89 13.80 -4.07
N LYS A 75 10.32 13.11 -5.14
CA LYS A 75 11.25 13.66 -6.15
C LYS A 75 10.66 14.87 -6.88
N ASN A 76 9.34 14.87 -7.08
CA ASN A 76 8.61 15.96 -7.71
C ASN A 76 8.26 17.10 -6.74
N ASN A 77 8.61 16.97 -5.44
CA ASN A 77 8.24 17.90 -4.36
C ASN A 77 6.72 18.02 -4.12
N GLU A 78 5.94 17.02 -4.52
CA GLU A 78 4.49 16.95 -4.28
C GLU A 78 4.17 16.51 -2.84
N ILE A 79 5.07 15.74 -2.22
CA ILE A 79 5.02 15.41 -0.79
C ILE A 79 6.40 15.56 -0.15
N THR A 80 6.42 15.78 1.17
CA THR A 80 7.68 15.83 1.91
C THR A 80 8.27 14.44 2.15
N LYS A 81 9.59 14.36 2.31
CA LYS A 81 10.27 13.13 2.76
C LYS A 81 9.72 12.61 4.10
N ASN A 82 9.32 13.51 5.01
CA ASN A 82 8.74 13.13 6.30
C ASN A 82 7.37 12.45 6.11
N THR A 83 6.53 12.96 5.20
CA THR A 83 5.26 12.33 4.83
C THR A 83 5.50 10.92 4.27
N PHE A 84 6.45 10.76 3.35
CA PHE A 84 6.82 9.45 2.82
C PHE A 84 7.27 8.48 3.91
N LEU A 85 8.18 8.91 4.80
CA LEU A 85 8.67 8.06 5.89
C LEU A 85 7.56 7.67 6.87
N TYR A 86 6.64 8.59 7.17
CA TYR A 86 5.48 8.31 8.01
C TYR A 86 4.56 7.25 7.37
N ILE A 87 4.24 7.38 6.07
CA ILE A 87 3.43 6.41 5.35
C ILE A 87 4.15 5.06 5.29
N LYS A 88 5.44 5.05 4.94
CA LYS A 88 6.27 3.84 4.87
C LYS A 88 6.32 3.10 6.20
N TYR A 89 6.49 3.81 7.31
CA TYR A 89 6.47 3.26 8.67
C TYR A 89 5.11 2.67 9.01
N ASN A 90 4.02 3.41 8.83
CA ASN A 90 2.68 2.91 9.10
C ASN A 90 2.34 1.70 8.24
N MET A 91 2.71 1.70 6.97
CA MET A 91 2.48 0.56 6.08
C MET A 91 3.23 -0.69 6.56
N PHE A 92 4.45 -0.55 7.07
CA PHE A 92 5.21 -1.68 7.61
C PHE A 92 4.47 -2.35 8.77
N PHE A 93 4.11 -1.57 9.79
CA PHE A 93 3.53 -2.11 11.02
C PHE A 93 2.04 -2.48 10.89
N LYS A 94 1.26 -1.67 10.17
CA LYS A 94 -0.21 -1.85 10.08
C LYS A 94 -0.64 -2.73 8.91
N PHE A 95 0.22 -2.94 7.92
CA PHE A 95 -0.12 -3.71 6.72
C PHE A 95 0.86 -4.86 6.48
N ILE A 96 2.15 -4.60 6.28
CA ILE A 96 3.12 -5.62 5.88
C ILE A 96 3.24 -6.74 6.93
N ILE A 97 3.44 -6.41 8.21
CA ILE A 97 3.54 -7.41 9.29
C ILE A 97 2.26 -8.28 9.37
N PRO A 98 1.04 -7.72 9.48
CA PRO A 98 -0.18 -8.53 9.50
C PRO A 98 -0.36 -9.39 8.26
N TRP A 99 -0.04 -8.88 7.07
CA TRP A 99 -0.20 -9.64 5.83
C TRP A 99 0.84 -10.73 5.68
N TYR A 100 2.09 -10.48 6.08
CA TYR A 100 3.13 -11.51 6.16
C TYR A 100 2.67 -12.70 7.01
N TYR A 101 2.10 -12.43 8.18
CA TYR A 101 1.50 -13.49 9.00
C TYR A 101 0.35 -14.24 8.31
N LYS A 102 -0.56 -13.50 7.67
CA LYS A 102 -1.75 -14.09 7.03
C LYS A 102 -1.43 -14.94 5.81
N THR A 103 -0.47 -14.52 4.98
CA THR A 103 -0.16 -15.16 3.71
C THR A 103 0.97 -16.18 3.81
N ILE A 104 1.94 -15.99 4.71
CA ILE A 104 3.09 -16.89 4.87
C ILE A 104 2.84 -17.93 5.97
N TYR A 105 2.30 -17.52 7.13
CA TYR A 105 2.22 -18.40 8.31
C TYR A 105 0.90 -19.13 8.51
N THR A 106 -0.23 -18.51 8.18
CA THR A 106 -1.54 -19.00 8.63
C THR A 106 -2.49 -19.44 7.52
N ASN A 107 -2.06 -19.38 6.25
CA ASN A 107 -2.81 -19.79 5.06
C ASN A 107 -4.34 -19.63 5.19
N GLN A 108 -4.80 -18.40 5.43
CA GLN A 108 -6.20 -18.08 5.75
C GLN A 108 -7.15 -18.11 4.52
N GLY A 109 -6.86 -18.96 3.53
CA GLY A 109 -7.67 -19.07 2.30
C GLY A 109 -7.54 -17.89 1.33
N PHE A 110 -6.48 -17.08 1.46
CA PHE A 110 -6.15 -16.02 0.52
C PHE A 110 -5.41 -16.56 -0.71
N THR A 111 -5.56 -15.88 -1.85
CA THR A 111 -4.96 -16.28 -3.14
C THR A 111 -3.84 -15.33 -3.57
N PHE A 112 -3.27 -14.57 -2.64
CA PHE A 112 -2.10 -13.72 -2.93
C PHE A 112 -0.91 -14.57 -3.33
N ASP A 113 -0.08 -14.07 -4.24
CA ASP A 113 1.22 -14.65 -4.52
C ASP A 113 2.22 -14.17 -3.45
N PRO A 114 2.74 -15.06 -2.59
CA PRO A 114 3.71 -14.70 -1.56
C PRO A 114 5.16 -14.77 -2.05
N SER A 115 5.41 -15.11 -3.33
CA SER A 115 6.74 -15.29 -3.88
C SER A 115 7.65 -14.08 -3.59
N ASN A 116 8.89 -14.34 -3.19
CA ASN A 116 9.90 -13.32 -2.90
C ASN A 116 9.47 -12.28 -1.85
N ALA A 117 8.60 -12.64 -0.90
CA ALA A 117 8.18 -11.74 0.18
C ALA A 117 9.37 -11.07 0.89
N ASP A 118 10.31 -11.87 1.38
CA ASP A 118 11.48 -11.40 2.12
C ASP A 118 12.35 -10.47 1.29
N GLU A 119 12.58 -10.81 0.03
CA GLU A 119 13.36 -9.99 -0.90
C GLU A 119 12.68 -8.65 -1.16
N ASN A 120 11.38 -8.65 -1.45
CA ASN A 120 10.59 -7.44 -1.72
C ASN A 120 10.53 -6.52 -0.49
N ILE A 121 10.38 -7.09 0.71
CA ILE A 121 10.40 -6.34 1.96
C ILE A 121 11.81 -5.77 2.20
N ASN A 122 12.85 -6.60 2.12
CA ASN A 122 14.24 -6.18 2.36
C ASN A 122 14.70 -5.10 1.37
N LYS A 123 14.32 -5.17 0.09
CA LYS A 123 14.63 -4.15 -0.91
C LYS A 123 14.19 -2.75 -0.47
N LYS A 124 13.07 -2.63 0.23
CA LYS A 124 12.54 -1.33 0.64
C LYS A 124 12.79 -0.98 2.11
N TYR A 125 12.83 -1.96 3.01
CA TYR A 125 12.93 -1.76 4.45
C TYR A 125 14.30 -2.13 5.05
N GLY A 126 15.17 -2.76 4.27
CA GLY A 126 16.49 -3.20 4.70
C GLY A 126 16.48 -4.59 5.36
N PRO A 127 17.65 -5.21 5.53
CA PRO A 127 17.81 -6.61 5.94
C PRO A 127 17.32 -6.91 7.38
N LEU A 128 17.27 -5.89 8.25
CA LEU A 128 16.77 -6.05 9.63
C LEU A 128 15.25 -6.11 9.71
N SER A 129 14.54 -5.90 8.59
CA SER A 129 13.09 -5.91 8.57
C SER A 129 12.52 -7.29 8.86
N ILE A 130 13.04 -8.37 8.27
CA ILE A 130 12.53 -9.72 8.50
C ILE A 130 12.70 -10.17 9.96
N PRO A 131 13.89 -10.04 10.61
CA PRO A 131 14.02 -10.29 12.04
C PRO A 131 13.01 -9.52 12.89
N LEU A 132 12.75 -8.25 12.57
CA LEU A 132 11.77 -7.43 13.28
C LEU A 132 10.33 -7.94 13.10
N ILE A 133 9.96 -8.36 11.88
CA ILE A 133 8.65 -9.00 11.63
C ILE A 133 8.53 -10.23 12.53
N MET A 134 9.53 -11.10 12.54
CA MET A 134 9.52 -12.33 13.33
C MET A 134 9.32 -12.05 14.83
N VAL A 135 10.11 -11.15 15.41
CA VAL A 135 9.96 -10.75 16.83
C VAL A 135 8.57 -10.21 17.12
N THR A 136 8.03 -9.37 16.24
CA THR A 136 6.68 -8.78 16.41
C THR A 136 5.60 -9.85 16.38
N LEU A 137 5.74 -10.87 15.52
CA LEU A 137 4.78 -11.98 15.44
C LEU A 137 4.85 -12.90 16.65
N PHE A 138 6.04 -13.16 17.20
CA PHE A 138 6.19 -13.93 18.44
C PHE A 138 5.48 -13.24 19.60
N TYR A 139 5.69 -11.93 19.79
CA TYR A 139 5.07 -11.18 20.88
C TYR A 139 3.54 -11.17 20.79
N LYS A 140 2.99 -11.15 19.57
CA LYS A 140 1.54 -11.18 19.33
C LYS A 140 0.91 -12.57 19.55
N LYS A 141 1.71 -13.63 19.58
CA LYS A 141 1.22 -14.99 19.87
C LYS A 141 1.09 -15.26 21.37
N GLU A 142 1.82 -14.53 22.20
CA GLU A 142 1.84 -14.67 23.67
C GLU A 142 0.85 -13.73 24.40
N THR A 143 0.16 -12.86 23.65
CA THR A 143 -0.89 -11.95 24.16
C THR A 143 -2.25 -12.34 23.62
#